data_AF-A0A7C7SJE6-F1
#
_entry.id   AF-A0A7C7SJE6-F1
#
_cell.length_a   1.000
_cell.length_b   1.000
_cell.length_c   1.000
_cell.angle_alpha   90.00
_cell.angle_beta   90.00
_cell.angle_gamma   90.00
#
_symmetry.space_group_name_H-M   'P 1'
#
loop_
_entity.id
_entity.type
_entity.pdbx_description
1 polymer ?
#
loop_
_entity_poly.entity_id
_entity_poly.type
_entity_poly.pdbx_seq_one_letter_code
_entity_poly.pdbx_strand_id
1 'polypeptide(L)'
;PTDRDGNGTAGIRSDSYKLLAEGLAEAGVSSLRIDKRGFFGSSRAIANPEDVTIALYAEDLGNWHDAFAKRIGKGCVWLAGHSEGGLVALVAAAGGVKTCGLILLSTPGRRISDLMREQFRNNPANAPYLEELDRILSGLERGDIQDV
;
A
#
# COMPACT_ATOMS: atom_id res chain seq x y z
N PRO A 1 2.10 9.22 -3.45
CA PRO A 1 0.92 8.63 -2.76
C PRO A 1 -0.31 8.56 -3.68
N THR A 2 -1.10 7.49 -3.57
CA THR A 2 -2.38 7.31 -4.29
C THR A 2 -3.53 7.23 -3.29
N ASP A 3 -4.69 7.79 -3.63
CA ASP A 3 -5.91 7.67 -2.82
C ASP A 3 -6.56 6.28 -2.95
N ARG A 4 -7.61 6.07 -2.18
CA ARG A 4 -8.42 4.84 -2.14
C ARG A 4 -9.04 4.44 -3.48
N ASP A 5 -9.14 5.37 -4.43
CA ASP A 5 -9.72 5.12 -5.75
C ASP A 5 -8.64 4.86 -6.81
N GLY A 6 -7.36 5.02 -6.47
CA GLY A 6 -6.23 4.78 -7.37
C GLY A 6 -5.78 6.03 -8.11
N ASN A 7 -6.00 7.20 -7.53
CA ASN A 7 -5.63 8.49 -8.10
C ASN A 7 -4.46 9.11 -7.33
N GLY A 8 -3.49 9.68 -8.06
CA GLY A 8 -2.31 10.34 -7.51
C GLY A 8 -2.36 11.86 -7.61
N THR A 9 -1.51 12.53 -6.83
CA THR A 9 -1.40 14.01 -6.83
C THR A 9 -0.75 14.58 -8.10
N ALA A 10 0.03 13.78 -8.83
CA ALA A 10 0.75 14.19 -10.04
C ALA A 10 -0.06 13.98 -11.35
N GLY A 11 -1.39 14.08 -11.29
CA GLY A 11 -2.25 14.02 -12.47
C GLY A 11 -2.64 12.62 -12.95
N ILE A 12 -2.16 11.55 -12.28
CA ILE A 12 -2.64 10.18 -12.53
C ILE A 12 -4.08 10.08 -11.98
N ARG A 13 -5.07 10.08 -12.87
CA ARG A 13 -6.48 9.85 -12.55
C ARG A 13 -6.97 8.60 -13.25
N SER A 14 -6.70 7.44 -12.66
CA SER A 14 -7.00 6.15 -13.27
C SER A 14 -8.32 5.56 -12.79
N ASP A 15 -8.77 5.93 -11.58
CA ASP A 15 -9.89 5.29 -10.87
C ASP A 15 -9.76 3.75 -10.77
N SER A 16 -8.55 3.20 -10.92
CA SER A 16 -8.36 1.75 -11.11
C SER A 16 -8.94 0.92 -9.96
N TYR A 17 -8.79 1.38 -8.71
CA TYR A 17 -9.31 0.66 -7.55
C TYR A 17 -10.81 0.86 -7.39
N LYS A 18 -11.33 2.04 -7.77
CA LYS A 18 -12.76 2.30 -7.82
C LYS A 18 -13.45 1.41 -8.84
N LEU A 19 -12.95 1.38 -10.08
CA LEU A 19 -13.50 0.56 -11.17
C LEU A 19 -13.44 -0.93 -10.82
N LEU A 20 -12.34 -1.41 -10.23
CA LEU A 20 -12.24 -2.78 -9.75
C LEU A 20 -13.35 -3.09 -8.72
N ALA A 21 -13.56 -2.21 -7.77
CA ALA A 21 -14.56 -2.40 -6.73
C ALA A 21 -16.00 -2.26 -7.24
N GLU A 22 -16.26 -1.44 -8.25
CA GLU A 22 -17.55 -1.39 -8.97
C GLU A 22 -17.82 -2.72 -9.67
N GLY A 23 -16.85 -3.28 -10.40
CA GLY A 23 -16.97 -4.60 -11.03
C GLY A 23 -17.15 -5.73 -10.01
N LEU A 24 -16.48 -5.67 -8.85
CA LEU A 24 -16.71 -6.60 -7.75
C LEU A 24 -18.14 -6.48 -7.20
N ALA A 25 -18.67 -5.25 -7.06
CA ALA A 25 -20.02 -5.03 -6.59
C ALA A 25 -21.08 -5.56 -7.57
N GLU A 26 -20.88 -5.39 -8.87
CA GLU A 26 -21.72 -5.98 -9.92
C GLU A 26 -21.75 -7.52 -9.85
N ALA A 27 -20.62 -8.14 -9.46
CA ALA A 27 -20.53 -9.57 -9.20
C ALA A 27 -21.05 -10.00 -7.81
N GLY A 28 -21.65 -9.09 -7.03
CA GLY A 28 -22.18 -9.38 -5.70
C GLY A 28 -21.12 -9.47 -4.59
N VAL A 29 -19.90 -8.97 -4.83
CA VAL A 29 -18.80 -8.97 -3.86
C VAL A 29 -18.65 -7.58 -3.23
N SER A 30 -18.88 -7.51 -1.92
CA SER A 30 -18.64 -6.28 -1.15
C SER A 30 -17.13 -6.04 -0.98
N SER A 31 -16.70 -4.79 -1.16
CA SER A 31 -15.31 -4.39 -1.00
C SER A 31 -15.17 -3.13 -0.14
N LEU A 32 -14.03 -3.01 0.55
CA LEU A 32 -13.63 -1.81 1.29
C LEU A 32 -12.31 -1.31 0.70
N ARG A 33 -12.26 -0.02 0.37
CA ARG A 33 -11.04 0.68 -0.08
C ARG A 33 -10.64 1.72 0.97
N ILE A 34 -9.35 1.82 1.28
CA ILE A 34 -8.85 2.65 2.39
C ILE A 34 -7.81 3.64 1.90
N ASP A 35 -7.82 4.84 2.47
CA ASP A 35 -6.67 5.74 2.41
C ASP A 35 -5.71 5.41 3.55
N LYS A 36 -4.41 5.32 3.25
CA LYS A 36 -3.36 5.09 4.25
C LYS A 36 -3.30 6.21 5.28
N ARG A 37 -2.94 5.90 6.53
CA ARG A 37 -2.72 6.91 7.59
C ARG A 37 -1.84 8.06 7.07
N GLY A 38 -2.22 9.30 7.37
CA GLY A 38 -1.48 10.48 6.91
C GLY A 38 -1.81 10.94 5.49
N PHE A 39 -2.62 10.20 4.71
CA PHE A 39 -2.91 10.53 3.32
C PHE A 39 -4.41 10.71 3.03
N PHE A 40 -4.73 11.64 2.13
CA PHE A 40 -6.07 11.87 1.57
C PHE A 40 -7.18 11.91 2.64
N GLY A 41 -8.19 11.04 2.56
CA GLY A 41 -9.28 10.98 3.54
C GLY A 41 -8.86 10.53 4.94
N SER A 42 -7.65 9.98 5.08
CA SER A 42 -6.99 9.62 6.34
C SER A 42 -5.87 10.60 6.73
N SER A 43 -5.82 11.79 6.12
CA SER A 43 -4.77 12.81 6.35
C SER A 43 -4.59 13.22 7.80
N ARG A 44 -5.65 13.15 8.61
CA ARG A 44 -5.63 13.51 10.04
C ARG A 44 -5.52 12.31 10.98
N ALA A 45 -5.26 11.12 10.45
CA ALA A 45 -5.15 9.90 11.27
C ALA A 45 -3.89 9.88 12.16
N ILE A 46 -2.84 10.60 11.76
CA ILE A 46 -1.59 10.76 12.50
C ILE A 46 -1.12 12.22 12.38
N ALA A 47 -0.27 12.66 13.30
CA ALA A 47 0.22 14.04 13.33
C ALA A 47 1.27 14.34 12.25
N ASN A 48 2.19 13.39 12.01
CA ASN A 48 3.22 13.48 10.99
C ASN A 48 2.98 12.41 9.91
N PRO A 49 2.65 12.77 8.65
CA PRO A 49 2.40 11.80 7.58
C PRO A 49 3.67 11.03 7.15
N GLU A 50 4.86 11.51 7.49
CA GLU A 50 6.14 10.84 7.19
C GLU A 50 6.52 9.80 8.26
N ASP A 51 5.86 9.80 9.42
CA ASP A 51 6.07 8.81 10.49
C ASP A 51 5.28 7.53 10.21
N VAL A 52 5.72 6.81 9.18
CA VAL A 52 5.03 5.62 8.64
C VAL A 52 6.01 4.50 8.34
N THR A 53 5.55 3.26 8.55
CA THR A 53 6.28 2.06 8.15
C THR A 53 5.31 1.04 7.54
N ILE A 54 5.85 0.05 6.82
CA ILE A 54 5.05 -1.07 6.33
C ILE A 54 4.34 -1.81 7.48
N ALA A 55 4.97 -1.92 8.66
CA ALA A 55 4.37 -2.56 9.82
C ALA A 55 3.16 -1.76 10.34
N LEU A 56 3.26 -0.43 10.39
CA LEU A 56 2.15 0.44 10.77
C LEU A 56 1.00 0.40 9.75
N TYR A 57 1.30 0.33 8.45
CA TYR A 57 0.27 0.10 7.44
C TYR A 57 -0.38 -1.29 7.56
N ALA A 58 0.37 -2.31 7.95
CA ALA A 58 -0.17 -3.66 8.17
C ALA A 58 -1.10 -3.70 9.40
N GLU A 59 -0.76 -2.96 10.45
CA GLU A 59 -1.64 -2.75 11.61
C GLU A 59 -2.96 -2.08 11.21
N ASP A 60 -2.90 -0.99 10.43
CA ASP A 60 -4.10 -0.34 9.89
C ASP A 60 -4.96 -1.30 9.08
N LEU A 61 -4.33 -2.09 8.22
CA LEU A 61 -5.03 -3.07 7.40
C LEU A 61 -5.73 -4.12 8.26
N GLY A 62 -5.11 -4.57 9.36
CA GLY A 62 -5.73 -5.45 10.35
C GLY A 62 -6.96 -4.81 11.02
N ASN A 63 -6.84 -3.55 11.45
CA ASN A 63 -7.95 -2.81 12.05
C ASN A 63 -9.13 -2.65 11.08
N TRP A 64 -8.85 -2.33 9.81
CA TRP A 64 -9.87 -2.25 8.78
C TRP A 64 -10.46 -3.61 8.41
N HIS A 65 -9.64 -4.66 8.37
CA HIS A 65 -10.09 -6.04 8.16
C HIS A 65 -11.14 -6.41 9.21
N ASP A 66 -10.85 -6.22 10.49
CA ASP A 66 -11.74 -6.60 11.59
C ASP A 66 -13.02 -5.77 11.60
N ALA A 67 -12.90 -4.45 11.38
CA ALA A 67 -14.05 -3.56 11.26
C ALA A 67 -14.96 -3.96 10.09
N PHE A 68 -14.38 -4.29 8.93
CA PHE A 68 -15.12 -4.67 7.75
C PHE A 68 -15.78 -6.04 7.91
N ALA A 69 -15.02 -7.06 8.33
CA ALA A 69 -15.51 -8.41 8.60
C ALA A 69 -16.70 -8.38 9.57
N LYS A 70 -16.59 -7.61 10.65
CA LYS A 70 -17.69 -7.38 11.60
C LYS A 70 -18.89 -6.71 10.93
N ARG A 71 -18.66 -5.65 10.14
CA ARG A 71 -19.74 -4.92 9.46
C ARG A 71 -20.55 -5.80 8.51
N ILE A 72 -19.91 -6.75 7.82
CA ILE A 72 -20.57 -7.65 6.86
C ILE A 72 -20.94 -9.01 7.47
N GLY A 73 -20.74 -9.22 8.77
CA GLY A 73 -21.07 -10.45 9.47
C GLY A 73 -20.28 -11.68 8.99
N LYS A 74 -19.01 -11.51 8.61
CA LYS A 74 -18.12 -12.59 8.16
C LYS A 74 -17.01 -12.83 9.16
N GLY A 75 -16.55 -14.07 9.27
CA GLY A 75 -15.45 -14.47 10.17
C GLY A 75 -14.06 -14.11 9.66
N CYS A 76 -13.93 -13.85 8.36
CA CYS A 76 -12.72 -13.34 7.71
C CYS A 76 -13.12 -12.55 6.46
N VAL A 77 -12.20 -11.73 5.94
CA VAL A 77 -12.29 -11.15 4.59
C VAL A 77 -10.97 -11.36 3.85
N TRP A 78 -11.01 -11.28 2.52
CA TRP A 78 -9.80 -11.33 1.69
C TRP A 78 -9.04 -10.01 1.77
N LEU A 79 -7.71 -10.06 1.75
CA LEU A 79 -6.87 -8.86 1.62
C LEU A 79 -6.37 -8.76 0.18
N ALA A 80 -6.61 -7.61 -0.45
CA ALA A 80 -6.10 -7.30 -1.78
C ALA A 80 -5.12 -6.15 -1.70
N GLY A 81 -3.94 -6.31 -2.32
CA GLY A 81 -2.88 -5.31 -2.27
C GLY A 81 -2.19 -5.14 -3.61
N HIS A 82 -2.12 -3.89 -4.10
CA HIS A 82 -1.39 -3.54 -5.32
C HIS A 82 -0.01 -2.96 -5.02
N SER A 83 1.03 -3.41 -5.72
CA SER A 83 2.41 -2.93 -5.54
C SER A 83 2.83 -2.98 -4.06
N GLU A 84 3.21 -1.86 -3.43
CA GLU A 84 3.49 -1.74 -1.99
C GLU A 84 2.35 -2.29 -1.11
N GLY A 85 1.08 -2.09 -1.51
CA GLY A 85 -0.07 -2.59 -0.76
C GLY A 85 -0.10 -4.11 -0.65
N GLY A 86 0.50 -4.83 -1.59
CA GLY A 86 0.66 -6.28 -1.49
C GLY A 86 1.69 -6.69 -0.43
N LEU A 87 2.77 -5.91 -0.26
CA LEU A 87 3.72 -6.12 0.83
C LEU A 87 3.05 -5.86 2.19
N VAL A 88 2.24 -4.80 2.28
CA VAL A 88 1.43 -4.52 3.47
C VAL A 88 0.49 -5.69 3.80
N ALA A 89 -0.22 -6.23 2.80
CA ALA A 89 -1.10 -7.39 2.99
C ALA A 89 -0.33 -8.65 3.44
N LEU A 90 0.85 -8.91 2.89
CA LEU A 90 1.72 -10.00 3.29
C LEU A 90 2.19 -9.86 4.75
N VAL A 91 2.63 -8.66 5.15
CA VAL A 91 3.06 -8.37 6.52
C VAL A 91 1.89 -8.50 7.50
N ALA A 92 0.70 -8.02 7.14
CA ALA A 92 -0.49 -8.16 7.96
C ALA A 92 -0.87 -9.64 8.19
N ALA A 93 -0.86 -10.44 7.13
CA ALA A 93 -1.14 -11.88 7.22
C ALA A 93 -0.07 -12.61 8.05
N ALA A 94 1.21 -12.31 7.84
CA ALA A 94 2.32 -12.86 8.63
C ALA A 94 2.23 -12.44 10.11
N GLY A 95 1.70 -11.25 10.39
CA GLY A 95 1.43 -10.73 11.73
C GLY A 95 0.19 -11.32 12.41
N GLY A 96 -0.54 -12.23 11.77
CA GLY A 96 -1.64 -12.98 12.37
C GLY A 96 -3.05 -12.49 12.04
N VAL A 97 -3.21 -11.54 11.10
CA VAL A 97 -4.55 -11.17 10.60
C VAL A 97 -5.22 -12.39 9.97
N LYS A 98 -6.39 -12.79 10.50
CA LYS A 98 -7.14 -13.97 10.06
C LYS A 98 -7.91 -13.71 8.77
N THR A 99 -7.18 -13.56 7.67
CA THR A 99 -7.77 -13.34 6.33
C THR A 99 -8.27 -14.64 5.69
N CYS A 100 -9.30 -14.56 4.83
CA CYS A 100 -9.74 -15.70 4.03
C CYS A 100 -8.78 -16.03 2.87
N GLY A 101 -7.88 -15.10 2.51
CA GLY A 101 -6.96 -15.26 1.39
C GLY A 101 -6.35 -13.93 0.95
N LEU A 102 -5.28 -14.03 0.16
CA LEU A 102 -4.54 -12.89 -0.36
C LEU A 102 -4.73 -12.75 -1.87
N ILE A 103 -4.92 -11.52 -2.34
CA ILE A 103 -4.89 -11.14 -3.75
C ILE A 103 -3.74 -10.14 -3.95
N LEU A 104 -2.68 -10.60 -4.61
CA LEU A 104 -1.45 -9.84 -4.82
C LEU A 104 -1.42 -9.30 -6.25
N LEU A 105 -1.60 -7.99 -6.41
CA LEU A 105 -1.67 -7.32 -7.71
C LEU A 105 -0.32 -6.63 -7.95
N SER A 106 0.48 -7.10 -8.91
CA SER A 106 1.80 -6.51 -9.20
C SER A 106 2.68 -6.31 -7.96
N THR A 107 2.56 -7.19 -6.97
CA THR A 107 3.28 -7.09 -5.71
C THR A 107 4.76 -7.45 -5.94
N PRO A 108 5.72 -6.70 -5.36
CA PRO A 108 7.13 -7.04 -5.39
C PRO A 108 7.41 -8.49 -4.95
N GLY A 109 7.92 -9.32 -5.85
CA GLY A 109 8.43 -10.67 -5.54
C GLY A 109 9.94 -10.71 -5.24
N ARG A 110 10.59 -9.54 -5.22
CA ARG A 110 12.02 -9.32 -4.96
C ARG A 110 12.16 -8.15 -3.99
N ARG A 111 13.37 -7.89 -3.48
CA ARG A 111 13.62 -6.73 -2.60
C ARG A 111 13.19 -5.44 -3.28
N ILE A 112 12.43 -4.62 -2.54
CA ILE A 112 11.86 -3.39 -3.10
C ILE A 112 12.95 -2.38 -3.48
N SER A 113 14.07 -2.37 -2.76
CA SER A 113 15.23 -1.53 -3.06
C SER A 113 15.84 -1.85 -4.43
N ASP A 114 16.00 -3.12 -4.77
CA ASP A 114 16.48 -3.56 -6.08
C ASP A 114 15.52 -3.11 -7.19
N LEU A 115 14.21 -3.25 -6.97
CA LEU A 115 13.18 -2.80 -7.91
C LEU A 115 13.15 -1.28 -8.08
N MET A 116 13.30 -0.52 -7.00
CA MET A 116 13.31 0.94 -7.06
C MET A 116 14.54 1.44 -7.81
N ARG A 117 15.72 0.85 -7.58
CA ARG A 117 16.94 1.15 -8.37
C ARG A 117 16.72 0.91 -9.86
N GLU A 118 16.13 -0.23 -10.21
CA GLU A 118 15.81 -0.59 -11.60
C GLU A 118 14.81 0.39 -12.23
N GLN A 119 13.69 0.64 -11.56
CA GLN A 119 12.62 1.53 -12.04
C GLN A 119 13.11 2.97 -12.23
N PHE A 120 13.88 3.50 -11.29
CA PHE A 120 14.37 4.87 -11.39
C PHE A 120 15.39 5.02 -12.50
N ARG A 121 16.33 4.07 -12.65
CA ARG A 121 17.33 4.10 -13.74
C ARG A 121 16.70 3.97 -15.12
N ASN A 122 15.55 3.31 -15.24
CA ASN A 122 14.84 3.14 -16.51
C ASN A 122 14.13 4.42 -17.01
N ASN A 123 14.08 5.48 -16.22
CA ASN A 123 13.56 6.78 -16.65
C ASN A 123 14.70 7.82 -16.65
N PRO A 124 15.17 8.28 -17.83
CA PRO A 124 16.24 9.27 -17.93
C PRO A 124 15.98 10.57 -17.16
N ALA A 125 14.71 10.96 -16.96
CA ALA A 125 14.35 12.14 -16.18
C ALA A 125 14.75 12.04 -14.69
N ASN A 126 14.99 10.83 -14.20
CA ASN A 126 15.40 10.60 -12.82
C ASN A 126 16.91 10.70 -12.59
N ALA A 127 17.72 10.91 -13.64
CA ALA A 127 19.19 10.94 -13.53
C ALA A 127 19.72 11.83 -12.39
N PRO A 128 19.17 13.04 -12.14
CA PRO A 128 19.64 13.90 -11.04
C PRO A 128 19.41 13.34 -9.64
N TYR A 129 18.52 12.35 -9.47
CA TYR A 129 18.10 11.82 -8.17
C TYR A 129 18.70 10.45 -7.85
N LEU A 130 19.47 9.85 -8.77
CA LEU A 130 19.91 8.46 -8.64
C LEU A 130 20.89 8.24 -7.47
N GLU A 131 21.80 9.17 -7.22
CA GLU A 131 22.76 9.07 -6.10
C GLU A 131 22.05 9.18 -4.75
N GLU A 132 21.13 10.13 -4.63
CA GLU A 132 20.33 10.32 -3.43
C GLU A 132 19.44 9.10 -3.15
N LEU A 133 18.78 8.58 -4.20
CA LEU A 133 18.01 7.35 -4.11
C LEU A 133 18.86 6.19 -3.59
N ASP A 134 20.06 5.96 -4.15
CA ASP A 134 20.93 4.87 -3.72
C ASP A 134 21.36 5.03 -2.26
N ARG A 135 21.63 6.26 -1.80
CA ARG A 135 21.94 6.56 -0.40
C ARG A 135 20.76 6.21 0.52
N ILE A 136 19.55 6.68 0.19
CA ILE A 136 18.32 6.44 0.96
C ILE A 136 18.04 4.94 1.04
N LEU A 137 18.02 4.25 -0.10
CA LEU A 137 17.75 2.81 -0.16
C LEU A 137 18.77 2.00 0.65
N SER A 138 20.05 2.37 0.59
CA SER A 138 21.09 1.69 1.37
C SER A 138 20.93 1.90 2.87
N GLY A 139 20.42 3.06 3.30
CA GLY A 139 20.05 3.33 4.69
C GLY A 139 18.88 2.46 5.15
N LEU A 140 17.80 2.43 4.37
CA LEU A 140 16.63 1.59 4.66
C LEU A 140 17.00 0.09 4.73
N GLU A 141 17.92 -0.38 3.88
CA GLU A 141 18.41 -1.77 3.91
C GLU A 141 19.16 -2.13 5.20
N ARG A 142 19.73 -1.14 5.90
CA ARG A 142 20.35 -1.33 7.23
C ARG A 142 19.36 -1.17 8.39
N GLY A 143 18.12 -0.77 8.09
CA GLY A 143 17.11 -0.45 9.09
C GLY A 143 17.18 0.99 9.62
N ASP A 144 17.96 1.86 8.97
CA ASP A 144 18.05 3.28 9.33
C ASP A 144 16.76 3.99 8.89
N ILE A 145 16.17 4.81 9.76
CA ILE A 145 15.13 5.77 9.35
C ILE A 145 15.79 6.81 8.42
N GLN A 146 15.16 7.09 7.29
CA GLN A 146 15.63 8.10 6.35
C GLN A 146 14.66 9.28 6.37
N ASP A 147 15.15 10.44 6.81
CA ASP A 147 14.44 11.70 6.60
C ASP A 147 14.74 12.21 5.19
N VAL A 148 13.72 12.74 4.52
CA VAL A 148 13.77 13.28 3.15
C VAL A 148 13.39 14.75 3.17
#